data_AF-A0A820LP58-F1
#
_entry.id   AF-A0A820LP58-F1
#
_cell.length_a   1.000
_cell.length_b   1.000
_cell.length_c   1.000
_cell.angle_alpha   90.00
_cell.angle_beta   90.00
_cell.angle_gamma   90.00
#
_symmetry.space_group_name_H-M   'P 1'
#
loop_
_entity.id
_entity.type
_entity.pdbx_description
1 polymer ?
#
loop_
_entity_poly.entity_id
_entity_poly.type
_entity_poly.pdbx_seq_one_letter_code
_entity_poly.pdbx_strand_id
1 'polypeptide(L)'
;STLTGVIRGLSTFVQLIEKDASSHKNYIPCVNIIDRPRFPWRGLLLDVSRHWMSVNVVERTLNAMELGKLNVLHLHLSDDQGFRVESIEHNLLHDRKDFFTQKDIRYLVELAKQRRIRIVPEFDIPGHTTSWFIGYPELATEPRPHQIETKWGVMKPTMDPTKDSTYEFLDSFFLSL
;
A
#
# COMPACT_ATOMS: atom_id res chain seq x y z
N SER A 1 4.16 25.22 14.96
CA SER A 1 4.73 24.35 13.91
C SER A 1 4.55 22.90 14.32
N THR A 2 4.36 21.96 13.37
CA THR A 2 4.30 20.52 13.67
C THR A 2 5.54 19.83 13.11
N LEU A 3 5.90 18.66 13.63
CA LEU A 3 6.99 17.84 13.09
C LEU A 3 6.82 17.55 11.58
N THR A 4 5.57 17.42 11.12
CA THR A 4 5.28 17.23 9.69
C THR A 4 5.66 18.45 8.86
N GLY A 5 5.38 19.67 9.36
CA GLY A 5 5.81 20.90 8.70
C GLY A 5 7.33 21.01 8.60
N VAL A 6 8.06 20.62 9.65
CA VAL A 6 9.54 20.60 9.65
C VAL A 6 10.06 19.65 8.57
N ILE A 7 9.53 18.42 8.49
CA ILE A 7 9.94 17.45 7.47
C ILE A 7 9.64 17.95 6.06
N ARG A 8 8.49 18.59 5.81
CA ARG A 8 8.20 19.19 4.49
C ARG A 8 9.11 20.37 4.16
N GLY A 9 9.52 21.14 5.16
CA GLY A 9 10.54 22.17 5.03
C GLY A 9 11.89 21.58 4.62
N LEU A 10 12.31 20.46 5.24
CA LEU A 10 13.53 19.74 4.86
C LEU A 10 13.44 19.16 3.42
N SER A 11 12.29 18.66 3.00
CA SER A 11 12.09 18.23 1.61
C SER A 11 12.28 19.39 0.61
N THR A 12 11.77 20.59 0.93
CA THR A 12 12.04 21.80 0.13
C THR A 12 13.52 22.20 0.19
N PHE A 13 14.13 22.17 1.37
CA PHE A 13 15.54 22.51 1.55
C PHE A 13 16.46 21.64 0.68
N VAL A 14 16.23 20.32 0.64
CA VAL A 14 16.99 19.40 -0.22
C VAL A 14 16.82 19.74 -1.70
N GLN A 15 15.63 20.17 -2.11
CA GLN A 15 15.33 20.55 -3.50
C GLN A 15 15.90 21.92 -3.90
N LEU A 16 16.28 22.76 -2.93
CA LEU A 16 16.93 24.06 -3.19
C LEU A 16 18.46 23.95 -3.35
N ILE A 17 19.05 22.78 -3.11
CA ILE A 17 20.49 22.60 -3.28
C ILE A 17 20.80 22.62 -4.79
N GLU A 18 21.52 23.64 -5.20
CA GLU A 18 22.02 23.81 -6.57
C GLU A 18 23.53 23.57 -6.61
N LYS A 19 24.04 23.26 -7.81
CA LYS A 19 25.47 23.07 -8.04
C LYS A 19 25.96 24.15 -9.00
N ASP A 20 26.94 24.93 -8.56
CA ASP A 20 27.57 25.93 -9.42
C ASP A 20 28.33 25.25 -10.57
N ALA A 21 28.06 25.68 -11.81
CA ALA A 21 28.58 25.02 -13.01
C ALA A 21 30.10 25.17 -13.14
N SER A 22 30.67 26.25 -12.62
CA SER A 22 32.09 26.60 -12.77
C SER A 22 32.97 26.03 -11.66
N SER A 23 32.58 26.24 -10.40
CA SER A 23 33.31 25.85 -9.21
C SER A 23 32.96 24.45 -8.72
N HIS A 24 31.88 23.85 -9.26
CA HIS A 24 31.31 22.58 -8.83
C HIS A 24 30.91 22.52 -7.35
N LYS A 25 30.83 23.66 -6.66
CA LYS A 25 30.40 23.76 -5.27
C LYS A 25 28.87 23.77 -5.18
N ASN A 26 28.35 23.10 -4.15
CA ASN A 26 26.92 23.18 -3.83
C ASN A 26 26.64 24.51 -3.13
N TYR A 27 25.53 25.15 -3.47
CA TYR A 27 25.01 26.32 -2.77
C TYR A 27 23.49 26.23 -2.62
N ILE A 28 22.94 27.09 -1.77
CA ILE A 28 21.50 27.24 -1.57
C ILE A 28 21.18 28.72 -1.75
N PRO A 29 20.20 29.08 -2.59
CA PRO A 29 19.84 30.47 -2.80
C PRO A 29 19.28 31.07 -1.50
N CYS A 30 19.61 32.35 -1.25
CA CYS A 30 19.06 33.08 -0.11
C CYS A 30 17.60 33.46 -0.42
N VAL A 31 16.65 32.72 0.14
CA VAL A 31 15.21 32.91 -0.10
C VAL A 31 14.41 32.78 1.20
N ASN A 32 13.24 33.41 1.23
CA ASN A 32 12.25 33.24 2.29
C ASN A 32 11.03 32.49 1.72
N ILE A 33 10.69 31.33 2.30
CA ILE A 33 9.58 30.48 1.84
C ILE A 33 8.57 30.32 2.96
N ILE A 34 7.31 30.67 2.67
CA ILE A 34 6.16 30.43 3.55
C ILE A 34 5.24 29.47 2.81
N ASP A 35 5.11 28.24 3.32
CA ASP A 35 4.41 27.15 2.63
C ASP A 35 3.41 26.44 3.56
N ARG A 36 2.33 25.92 2.97
CA ARG A 36 1.33 25.07 3.63
C ARG A 36 0.59 24.22 2.59
N PRO A 37 0.17 22.98 2.94
CA PRO A 37 -0.60 22.16 2.02
C PRO A 37 -1.99 22.77 1.77
N ARG A 38 -2.44 22.76 0.51
CA ARG A 38 -3.82 23.09 0.14
C ARG A 38 -4.81 22.03 0.63
N PHE A 39 -4.45 20.74 0.53
CA PHE A 39 -5.29 19.60 0.88
C PHE A 39 -4.65 18.76 1.99
N PRO A 40 -5.44 18.31 2.99
CA PRO A 40 -4.93 17.47 4.07
C PRO A 40 -4.57 16.05 3.60
N TRP A 41 -5.31 15.51 2.62
CA TRP A 41 -5.05 14.20 2.01
C TRP A 41 -4.32 14.37 0.69
N ARG A 42 -3.10 13.82 0.59
CA ARG A 42 -2.26 13.84 -0.61
C ARG A 42 -1.73 12.43 -0.81
N GLY A 43 -2.53 11.64 -1.53
CA GLY A 43 -2.39 10.19 -1.59
C GLY A 43 -1.71 9.69 -2.86
N LEU A 44 -1.11 8.51 -2.75
CA LEU A 44 -0.69 7.65 -3.86
C LEU A 44 -1.30 6.27 -3.62
N LEU A 45 -1.97 5.70 -4.63
CA LEU A 45 -2.38 4.29 -4.61
C LEU A 45 -1.28 3.46 -5.27
N LEU A 46 -0.87 2.38 -4.62
CA LEU A 46 0.06 1.39 -5.15
C LEU A 46 -0.61 0.02 -5.19
N ASP A 47 -0.85 -0.47 -6.41
CA ASP A 47 -1.34 -1.82 -6.66
C ASP A 47 -0.17 -2.81 -6.69
N VAL A 48 -0.11 -3.65 -5.66
CA VAL A 48 0.88 -4.72 -5.54
C VAL A 48 0.27 -6.10 -5.86
N SER A 49 -1.05 -6.15 -6.05
CA SER A 49 -1.80 -7.38 -6.31
C SER A 49 -1.58 -7.85 -7.74
N ARG A 50 -1.86 -6.96 -8.71
CA ARG A 50 -1.77 -7.23 -10.15
C ARG A 50 -0.37 -7.60 -10.58
N HIS A 51 0.62 -6.90 -10.04
CA HIS A 51 2.04 -7.23 -10.18
C HIS A 51 2.73 -7.09 -8.83
N TRP A 52 3.43 -8.13 -8.42
CA TRP A 52 4.17 -8.12 -7.16
C TRP A 52 5.23 -7.01 -7.13
N MET A 53 5.26 -6.26 -6.03
CA MET A 53 6.28 -5.25 -5.75
C MET A 53 6.91 -5.53 -4.39
N SER A 54 8.21 -5.80 -4.37
CA SER A 54 8.93 -6.13 -3.13
C SER A 54 8.97 -4.96 -2.13
N VAL A 55 9.34 -5.26 -0.88
CA VAL A 55 9.54 -4.27 0.19
C VAL A 55 10.41 -3.09 -0.26
N ASN A 56 11.50 -3.38 -0.99
CA ASN A 56 12.41 -2.35 -1.52
C ASN A 56 11.72 -1.40 -2.52
N VAL A 57 10.72 -1.90 -3.28
CA VAL A 57 9.91 -1.07 -4.17
C VAL A 57 9.02 -0.13 -3.37
N VAL A 58 8.40 -0.61 -2.30
CA VAL A 58 7.55 0.22 -1.45
C VAL A 58 8.40 1.26 -0.70
N GLU A 59 9.59 0.90 -0.22
CA GLU A 59 10.53 1.83 0.40
C GLU A 59 10.92 2.98 -0.54
N ARG A 60 11.35 2.69 -1.77
CA ARG A 60 11.69 3.77 -2.72
C ARG A 60 10.49 4.65 -3.04
N THR A 61 9.28 4.09 -3.05
CA THR A 61 8.04 4.84 -3.24
C THR A 61 7.80 5.79 -2.07
N LEU A 62 7.95 5.33 -0.82
CA LEU A 62 7.85 6.17 0.36
C LEU A 62 8.88 7.31 0.37
N ASN A 63 10.11 7.05 -0.08
CA ASN A 63 11.14 8.09 -0.24
C ASN A 63 10.71 9.16 -1.27
N ALA A 64 10.21 8.74 -2.43
CA ALA A 64 9.73 9.67 -3.45
C ALA A 64 8.50 10.47 -2.96
N MET A 65 7.58 9.82 -2.25
CA MET A 65 6.41 10.47 -1.65
C MET A 65 6.79 11.55 -0.64
N GLU A 66 7.83 11.36 0.17
CA GLU A 66 8.34 12.37 1.09
C GLU A 66 8.82 13.62 0.36
N LEU A 67 9.65 13.44 -0.69
CA LEU A 67 10.13 14.53 -1.54
C LEU A 67 8.98 15.26 -2.24
N GLY A 68 7.97 14.51 -2.69
CA GLY A 68 6.73 15.04 -3.26
C GLY A 68 5.73 15.60 -2.23
N LYS A 69 6.10 15.62 -0.95
CA LYS A 69 5.26 16.09 0.17
C LYS A 69 3.91 15.37 0.30
N LEU A 70 3.77 14.16 -0.27
CA LEU A 70 2.60 13.29 -0.10
C LEU A 70 2.56 12.75 1.34
N ASN A 71 1.40 12.28 1.79
CA ASN A 71 1.21 11.84 3.17
C ASN A 71 0.28 10.65 3.36
N VAL A 72 -0.25 10.06 2.29
CA VAL A 72 -1.03 8.82 2.36
C VAL A 72 -0.55 7.86 1.27
N LEU A 73 -0.14 6.65 1.66
CA LEU A 73 0.05 5.52 0.76
C LEU A 73 -1.18 4.63 0.91
N HIS A 74 -2.01 4.59 -0.11
CA HIS A 74 -3.09 3.62 -0.23
C HIS A 74 -2.50 2.36 -0.85
N LEU A 75 -2.42 1.28 -0.07
CA LEU A 75 -1.76 0.05 -0.48
C LEU A 75 -2.82 -1.00 -0.81
N HIS A 76 -3.01 -1.25 -2.09
CA HIS A 76 -3.98 -2.20 -2.62
C HIS A 76 -3.37 -3.60 -2.59
N LEU A 77 -3.76 -4.38 -1.58
CA LEU A 77 -3.09 -5.62 -1.14
C LEU A 77 -3.75 -6.90 -1.65
N SER A 78 -5.00 -6.85 -2.09
CA SER A 78 -5.71 -8.01 -2.62
C SER A 78 -6.51 -7.65 -3.86
N ASP A 79 -6.47 -8.53 -4.86
CA ASP A 79 -7.34 -8.49 -6.04
C ASP A 79 -7.47 -9.90 -6.63
N ASP A 80 -8.05 -10.05 -7.81
CA ASP A 80 -8.21 -11.35 -8.48
C ASP A 80 -6.86 -12.04 -8.78
N GLN A 81 -5.81 -11.26 -9.04
CA GLN A 81 -4.48 -11.74 -9.44
C GLN A 81 -3.51 -11.98 -8.27
N GLY A 82 -3.90 -11.63 -7.04
CA GLY A 82 -3.04 -11.87 -5.89
C GLY A 82 -3.61 -11.44 -4.55
N PHE A 83 -3.16 -12.13 -3.49
CA PHE A 83 -3.32 -11.71 -2.11
C PHE A 83 -1.92 -11.53 -1.52
N ARG A 84 -1.58 -10.30 -1.13
CA ARG A 84 -0.17 -9.87 -0.99
C ARG A 84 0.26 -9.61 0.44
N VAL A 85 -0.51 -10.05 1.43
CA VAL A 85 -0.15 -9.90 2.83
C VAL A 85 -0.44 -11.17 3.61
N GLU A 86 0.43 -11.45 4.57
CA GLU A 86 0.31 -12.59 5.46
C GLU A 86 -0.91 -12.46 6.37
N SER A 87 -1.74 -13.51 6.42
CA SER A 87 -2.72 -13.69 7.48
C SER A 87 -2.33 -14.91 8.30
N ILE A 88 -2.10 -14.71 9.59
CA ILE A 88 -1.73 -15.80 10.50
C ILE A 88 -2.93 -16.72 10.74
N GLU A 89 -4.12 -16.14 10.92
CA GLU A 89 -5.36 -16.89 11.12
C GLU A 89 -5.81 -17.59 9.82
N HIS A 90 -5.66 -16.91 8.67
CA HIS A 90 -6.13 -17.39 7.37
C HIS A 90 -4.96 -17.65 6.41
N ASN A 91 -4.10 -18.60 6.79
CA ASN A 91 -2.82 -18.85 6.11
C ASN A 91 -2.92 -19.40 4.67
N LEU A 92 -4.13 -19.71 4.18
CA LEU A 92 -4.36 -20.13 2.80
C LEU A 92 -4.66 -18.96 1.86
N LEU A 93 -4.77 -17.72 2.36
CA LEU A 93 -5.05 -16.54 1.53
C LEU A 93 -3.90 -16.18 0.60
N HIS A 94 -2.67 -16.28 1.09
CA HIS A 94 -1.47 -15.93 0.32
C HIS A 94 -0.70 -17.19 -0.09
N ASP A 95 -0.06 -17.15 -1.24
CA ASP A 95 0.92 -18.16 -1.62
C ASP A 95 2.23 -17.97 -0.81
N ARG A 96 3.24 -18.81 -1.06
CA ARG A 96 4.52 -18.83 -0.33
C ARG A 96 5.61 -17.93 -0.90
N LYS A 97 5.39 -17.25 -2.03
CA LYS A 97 6.46 -16.52 -2.73
C LYS A 97 6.30 -15.00 -2.78
N ASP A 98 5.13 -14.52 -3.19
CA ASP A 98 4.93 -13.11 -3.54
C ASP A 98 3.90 -12.45 -2.62
N PHE A 99 4.29 -12.22 -1.36
CA PHE A 99 3.48 -11.57 -0.33
C PHE A 99 4.37 -10.88 0.71
N PHE A 100 3.81 -9.90 1.41
CA PHE A 100 4.44 -9.27 2.57
C PHE A 100 4.16 -10.08 3.82
N THR A 101 5.20 -10.43 4.56
CA THR A 101 5.02 -10.98 5.91
C THR A 101 4.52 -9.90 6.85
N GLN A 102 3.97 -10.28 8.00
CA GLN A 102 3.62 -9.36 9.09
C GLN A 102 4.83 -8.55 9.56
N LYS A 103 6.04 -9.11 9.48
CA LYS A 103 7.29 -8.40 9.77
C LYS A 103 7.56 -7.31 8.72
N ASP A 104 7.35 -7.61 7.44
CA ASP A 104 7.53 -6.65 6.35
C ASP A 104 6.54 -5.48 6.46
N ILE A 105 5.27 -5.77 6.75
CA ILE A 105 4.25 -4.73 6.96
C ILE A 105 4.62 -3.82 8.14
N ARG A 106 5.01 -4.38 9.29
CA ARG A 106 5.45 -3.56 10.45
C ARG A 106 6.66 -2.69 10.11
N TYR A 107 7.61 -3.24 9.37
CA TYR A 107 8.77 -2.48 8.88
C TYR A 107 8.33 -1.30 8.00
N LEU A 108 7.46 -1.54 7.01
CA LEU A 108 6.95 -0.51 6.11
C LEU A 108 6.13 0.56 6.85
N VAL A 109 5.32 0.18 7.84
CA VAL A 109 4.55 1.11 8.68
C VAL A 109 5.47 2.03 9.47
N GLU A 110 6.51 1.51 10.13
CA GLU A 110 7.46 2.34 10.87
C GLU A 110 8.29 3.24 9.93
N LEU A 111 8.68 2.72 8.77
CA LEU A 111 9.38 3.49 7.73
C LEU A 111 8.52 4.66 7.20
N ALA A 112 7.24 4.41 6.94
CA ALA A 112 6.29 5.42 6.48
C ALA A 112 6.03 6.48 7.57
N LYS A 113 5.93 6.05 8.84
CA LYS A 113 5.75 6.93 10.01
C LYS A 113 6.91 7.91 10.18
N GLN A 114 8.15 7.47 9.98
CA GLN A 114 9.33 8.35 9.98
C GLN A 114 9.22 9.48 8.93
N ARG A 115 8.59 9.19 7.78
CA ARG A 115 8.37 10.12 6.66
C ARG A 115 7.05 10.90 6.74
N ARG A 116 6.29 10.68 7.82
CA ARG A 116 4.95 11.25 8.05
C ARG A 116 3.96 10.87 6.94
N ILE A 117 4.05 9.63 6.47
CA ILE A 117 3.13 9.01 5.52
C ILE A 117 2.28 7.99 6.27
N ARG A 118 0.97 8.07 6.12
CA ARG A 118 0.02 7.07 6.61
C ARG A 118 -0.09 5.96 5.57
N ILE A 119 0.02 4.70 5.99
CA ILE A 119 -0.37 3.57 5.15
C ILE A 119 -1.85 3.30 5.41
N VAL A 120 -2.64 3.20 4.35
CA VAL A 120 -4.04 2.76 4.36
C VAL A 120 -4.07 1.45 3.59
N PRO A 121 -4.25 0.30 4.24
CA PRO A 121 -4.37 -0.98 3.53
C PRO A 121 -5.74 -1.08 2.87
N GLU A 122 -5.79 -1.77 1.74
CA GLU A 122 -7.02 -2.07 1.02
C GLU A 122 -7.12 -3.55 0.71
N PHE A 123 -8.30 -4.09 1.03
CA PHE A 123 -8.74 -5.44 0.76
C PHE A 123 -10.06 -5.32 -0.01
N ASP A 124 -10.01 -5.42 -1.33
CA ASP A 124 -11.19 -5.21 -2.17
C ASP A 124 -12.19 -6.38 -2.03
N ILE A 125 -13.43 -6.03 -1.66
CA ILE A 125 -14.56 -6.93 -1.44
C ILE A 125 -15.87 -6.19 -1.77
N PRO A 126 -16.94 -6.90 -2.20
CA PRO A 126 -17.04 -8.34 -2.44
C PRO A 126 -16.61 -8.78 -3.86
N GLY A 127 -16.26 -7.83 -4.74
CA GLY A 127 -15.62 -8.11 -6.03
C GLY A 127 -14.11 -8.15 -5.90
N HIS A 128 -13.40 -8.47 -6.98
CA HIS A 128 -11.93 -8.57 -6.96
C HIS A 128 -11.38 -9.61 -5.95
N THR A 129 -12.17 -10.65 -5.68
CA THR A 129 -11.89 -11.62 -4.62
C THR A 129 -11.39 -12.97 -5.11
N THR A 130 -11.09 -13.16 -6.40
CA THR A 130 -10.73 -14.49 -6.93
C THR A 130 -9.53 -15.12 -6.19
N SER A 131 -8.55 -14.30 -5.77
CA SER A 131 -7.41 -14.77 -4.97
C SER A 131 -7.78 -15.34 -3.60
N TRP A 132 -8.85 -14.85 -2.98
CA TRP A 132 -9.35 -15.35 -1.69
C TRP A 132 -9.88 -16.77 -1.82
N PHE A 133 -10.54 -17.07 -2.94
CA PHE A 133 -11.23 -18.33 -3.17
C PHE A 133 -10.29 -19.51 -3.48
N ILE A 134 -9.00 -19.24 -3.69
CA ILE A 134 -8.00 -20.31 -3.87
C ILE A 134 -7.84 -21.09 -2.56
N GLY A 135 -7.75 -20.36 -1.44
CA GLY A 135 -7.68 -20.96 -0.11
C GLY A 135 -9.05 -21.32 0.47
N TYR A 136 -10.07 -20.51 0.17
CA TYR A 136 -11.40 -20.57 0.79
C TYR A 136 -12.51 -20.52 -0.27
N PRO A 137 -12.66 -21.58 -1.11
CA PRO A 137 -13.63 -21.59 -2.21
C PRO A 137 -15.08 -21.47 -1.76
N GLU A 138 -15.40 -21.82 -0.52
CA GLU A 138 -16.72 -21.70 0.10
C GLU A 138 -17.24 -20.27 0.21
N LEU A 139 -16.34 -19.27 0.21
CA LEU A 139 -16.66 -17.84 0.23
C LEU A 139 -17.25 -17.35 -1.09
N ALA A 140 -17.06 -18.09 -2.19
CA ALA A 140 -17.58 -17.68 -3.50
C ALA A 140 -19.09 -17.96 -3.63
N THR A 141 -19.78 -17.16 -4.45
CA THR A 141 -21.17 -17.42 -4.87
C THR A 141 -21.31 -18.76 -5.60
N GLU A 142 -20.25 -19.18 -6.29
CA GLU A 142 -20.12 -20.52 -6.88
C GLU A 142 -18.93 -21.25 -6.23
N PRO A 143 -19.16 -22.06 -5.18
CA PRO A 143 -18.10 -22.81 -4.50
C PRO A 143 -17.52 -23.90 -5.42
N ARG A 144 -16.37 -23.61 -6.01
CA ARG A 144 -15.63 -24.52 -6.88
C ARG A 144 -14.13 -24.28 -6.70
N PRO A 145 -13.25 -25.20 -7.13
CA PRO A 145 -11.83 -24.91 -7.20
C PRO A 145 -11.59 -23.68 -8.11
N HIS A 146 -10.92 -22.66 -7.57
CA HIS A 146 -10.51 -21.46 -8.29
C HIS A 146 -9.01 -21.48 -8.56
N GLN A 147 -8.59 -20.71 -9.56
CA GLN A 147 -7.18 -20.48 -9.87
C GLN A 147 -6.93 -18.98 -9.85
N ILE A 148 -5.68 -18.59 -9.64
CA ILE A 148 -5.31 -17.17 -9.69
C ILE A 148 -5.57 -16.63 -11.09
N GLU A 149 -6.14 -15.43 -11.16
CA GLU A 149 -6.37 -14.80 -12.46
C GLU A 149 -5.06 -14.32 -13.06
N THR A 150 -4.89 -14.58 -14.36
CA THR A 150 -3.68 -14.20 -15.12
C THR A 150 -3.96 -13.12 -16.15
N LYS A 151 -5.22 -12.67 -16.23
CA LYS A 151 -5.70 -11.65 -17.17
C LYS A 151 -6.24 -10.45 -16.41
N TRP A 152 -6.27 -9.32 -17.11
CA TRP A 152 -6.96 -8.13 -16.66
C TRP A 152 -8.46 -8.22 -16.98
N GLY A 153 -9.29 -7.54 -16.19
CA GLY A 153 -10.72 -7.42 -16.45
C GLY A 153 -11.54 -7.42 -15.17
N VAL A 154 -12.86 -7.46 -15.34
CA VAL A 154 -13.81 -7.67 -14.26
C VAL A 154 -14.17 -9.15 -14.23
N MET A 155 -13.85 -9.80 -13.12
CA MET A 155 -14.07 -11.24 -12.96
C MET A 155 -15.48 -11.51 -12.44
N LYS A 156 -16.05 -12.64 -12.86
CA LYS A 156 -17.41 -13.05 -12.42
C LYS A 156 -17.46 -13.57 -10.97
N PRO A 157 -16.47 -14.34 -10.48
CA PRO A 157 -16.49 -14.80 -9.09
C PRO A 157 -16.54 -13.60 -8.14
N THR A 158 -17.52 -13.63 -7.24
CA THR A 158 -17.70 -12.62 -6.19
C THR A 158 -18.00 -13.32 -4.88
N MET A 159 -17.64 -12.66 -3.79
CA MET A 159 -17.83 -13.18 -2.44
C MET A 159 -19.33 -13.23 -2.16
N ASP A 160 -19.82 -14.35 -1.64
CA ASP A 160 -21.24 -14.63 -1.44
C ASP A 160 -21.78 -13.87 -0.20
N PRO A 161 -22.56 -12.80 -0.37
CA PRO A 161 -23.08 -12.03 0.75
C PRO A 161 -24.31 -12.69 1.39
N THR A 162 -24.79 -13.83 0.87
CA THR A 162 -26.00 -14.50 1.39
C THR A 162 -25.69 -15.49 2.52
N LYS A 163 -24.40 -15.75 2.79
CA LYS A 163 -23.94 -16.70 3.80
C LYS A 163 -23.40 -15.97 5.03
N ASP A 164 -23.90 -16.33 6.21
CA ASP A 164 -23.38 -15.82 7.49
C ASP A 164 -21.89 -16.14 7.67
N SER A 165 -21.45 -17.31 7.20
CA SER A 165 -20.05 -17.74 7.25
C SER A 165 -19.09 -16.79 6.52
N THR A 166 -19.57 -16.06 5.50
CA THR A 166 -18.77 -15.02 4.83
C THR A 166 -18.42 -13.90 5.79
N TYR A 167 -19.39 -13.45 6.58
CA TYR A 167 -19.19 -12.38 7.56
C TYR A 167 -18.34 -12.85 8.74
N GLU A 168 -18.56 -14.07 9.24
CA GLU A 168 -17.72 -14.67 10.28
C GLU A 168 -16.25 -14.75 9.86
N PHE A 169 -15.99 -15.14 8.61
CA PHE A 169 -14.65 -15.14 8.04
C PHE A 169 -14.05 -13.73 7.99
N LEU A 170 -14.80 -12.76 7.45
CA LEU A 170 -14.34 -11.37 7.33
C LEU A 170 -14.06 -10.75 8.70
N ASP A 171 -14.92 -10.99 9.70
CA ASP A 171 -14.74 -10.48 11.06
C ASP A 171 -13.46 -11.03 11.68
N SER A 172 -13.23 -12.36 11.61
CA SER A 172 -11.98 -12.96 12.08
C SER A 172 -10.78 -12.39 11.32
N PHE A 173 -10.85 -12.31 9.99
CA PHE A 173 -9.78 -11.75 9.18
C PHE A 173 -9.42 -10.32 9.59
N PHE A 174 -10.39 -9.40 9.63
CA PHE A 174 -10.15 -7.99 9.95
C PHE A 174 -9.72 -7.75 11.41
N LEU A 175 -10.17 -8.58 12.36
CA LEU A 175 -9.70 -8.52 13.74
C LEU A 175 -8.25 -9.00 13.89
N SER A 176 -7.74 -9.80 12.94
CA SER A 176 -6.39 -10.37 12.96
C SER A 176 -5.30 -9.51 12.30
N LEU A 177 -5.69 -8.45 11.58
CA LEU A 177 -4.78 -7.53 10.87
C LEU A 177 -4.04 -6.55 11.79
#